data_AF-A0A1I8P6N0-F1
#
_entry.id   AF-A0A1I8P6N0-F1
#
_cell.length_a   1.000
_cell.length_b   1.000
_cell.length_c   1.000
_cell.angle_alpha   90.00
_cell.angle_beta   90.00
_cell.angle_gamma   90.00
#
_symmetry.space_group_name_H-M   'P 1'
#
loop_
_entity.id
_entity.type
_entity.pdbx_description
1 polymer ?
#
loop_
_entity_poly.entity_id
_entity_poly.type
_entity_poly.pdbx_seq_one_letter_code
_entity_poly.pdbx_strand_id
1 'polypeptide(L)'
;MSKLSALLTICVLHAMANKKLTHAAAMPYTRNVAIDFMDTLHKLRHTLLCTTNSCDPNAALQYFAINEGALLDIQEKTEFPETTEFLAKKVGTAAAGALSRLLAAEPNCIDPNYTCPSPTFNIVPDELYEYIHWLEAIVSAKNCITPETQEDAIAVVASSGNYIEQHLQDTENPIKRVLPIVSDLAKNFQKLCAR
;
A
#
# COMPACT_ATOMS: atom_id res chain seq x y z
N MET A 1 37.34 20.42 -39.19
CA MET A 1 36.29 19.88 -38.30
C MET A 1 34.96 19.94 -39.04
N SER A 2 34.35 18.78 -39.29
CA SER A 2 33.15 18.65 -40.13
C SER A 2 31.93 19.25 -39.43
N LYS A 3 31.10 20.00 -40.19
CA LYS A 3 29.83 20.60 -39.71
C LYS A 3 28.87 19.55 -39.12
N LEU A 4 29.02 18.28 -39.48
CA LEU A 4 28.25 17.17 -38.91
C LEU A 4 28.59 16.87 -37.44
N SER A 5 29.86 17.00 -37.04
CA SER A 5 30.27 16.71 -35.67
C SER A 5 29.75 17.77 -34.68
N ALA A 6 29.57 19.02 -35.12
CA ALA A 6 29.00 20.07 -34.27
C ALA A 6 27.49 19.86 -34.03
N LEU A 7 26.75 19.41 -35.06
CA LEU A 7 25.32 19.14 -34.98
C LEU A 7 24.98 17.95 -34.08
N LEU A 8 25.76 16.88 -34.14
CA LEU A 8 25.58 15.70 -33.27
C LEU A 8 25.77 16.02 -31.79
N THR A 9 26.76 16.85 -31.44
CA THR A 9 27.02 17.24 -30.03
C THR A 9 25.90 18.12 -29.47
N ILE A 10 25.31 19.00 -30.28
CA ILE A 10 24.19 19.86 -29.86
C ILE A 10 22.92 19.03 -29.61
N CYS A 11 22.62 18.02 -30.44
CA CYS A 11 21.48 17.13 -30.22
C CYS A 11 21.62 16.28 -28.95
N VAL A 12 22.83 15.80 -28.65
CA VAL A 12 23.12 15.03 -27.43
C VAL A 12 22.98 15.91 -26.17
N LEU A 13 23.43 17.18 -26.23
CA LEU A 13 23.26 18.13 -25.13
C LEU A 13 21.80 18.52 -24.87
N HIS A 14 20.98 18.66 -25.92
CA HIS A 14 19.53 18.93 -25.77
C HIS A 14 18.74 17.72 -25.24
N ALA A 15 19.13 16.49 -25.61
CA ALA A 15 18.53 15.28 -25.06
C ALA A 15 18.85 15.10 -23.56
N MET A 16 20.02 15.55 -23.10
CA MET A 16 20.41 15.49 -21.68
C MET A 16 19.81 16.63 -20.84
N ALA A 17 19.54 17.81 -21.43
CA ALA A 17 18.92 18.93 -20.72
C ALA A 17 17.43 18.69 -20.39
N ASN A 18 16.72 17.91 -21.21
CA ASN A 18 15.30 17.62 -21.02
C ASN A 18 14.99 16.56 -19.95
N LYS A 19 15.99 15.84 -19.42
CA LYS A 19 15.76 14.87 -18.33
C LYS A 19 15.40 15.53 -16.98
N LYS A 20 15.69 16.82 -16.80
CA LYS A 20 15.39 17.54 -15.54
C LYS A 20 13.98 18.14 -15.47
N LEU A 21 13.27 18.29 -16.59
CA LEU A 21 11.98 18.98 -16.64
C LEU A 21 10.78 18.05 -16.37
N THR A 22 10.91 16.75 -16.60
CA THR A 22 9.85 15.77 -16.29
C THR A 22 9.80 15.38 -14.81
N HIS A 23 10.91 15.51 -14.06
CA HIS A 23 10.92 15.24 -12.61
C HIS A 23 10.03 16.21 -11.83
N ALA A 24 10.02 17.51 -12.18
CA ALA A 24 9.28 18.51 -11.41
C ALA A 24 7.75 18.31 -11.43
N ALA A 25 7.19 17.82 -12.55
CA ALA A 25 5.77 17.51 -12.66
C ALA A 25 5.41 16.11 -12.11
N ALA A 26 6.37 15.19 -12.06
CA ALA A 26 6.18 13.86 -11.49
C ALA A 26 6.24 13.86 -9.96
N MET A 27 7.05 14.73 -9.34
CA MET A 27 7.22 14.79 -7.87
C MET A 27 5.91 14.86 -7.07
N PRO A 28 4.91 15.71 -7.40
CA PRO A 28 3.64 15.73 -6.69
C PRO A 28 2.85 14.43 -6.84
N TYR A 29 2.86 13.81 -8.03
CA TYR A 29 2.14 12.57 -8.30
C TYR A 29 2.74 11.39 -7.52
N THR A 30 4.06 11.26 -7.55
CA THR A 30 4.87 10.28 -6.83
C THR A 30 4.56 10.35 -5.32
N ARG A 31 4.68 11.54 -4.71
CA ARG A 31 4.35 11.74 -3.29
C ARG A 31 2.92 11.34 -2.94
N ASN A 32 1.96 11.67 -3.80
CA ASN A 32 0.54 11.37 -3.56
C ASN A 32 0.28 9.86 -3.52
N VAL A 33 0.96 9.04 -4.33
CA VAL A 33 0.77 7.57 -4.29
C VAL A 33 1.07 6.99 -2.91
N ALA A 34 2.21 7.37 -2.31
CA ALA A 34 2.58 6.86 -0.98
C ALA A 34 1.67 7.43 0.14
N ILE A 35 1.29 8.70 0.04
CA ILE A 35 0.38 9.33 1.00
C ILE A 35 -1.02 8.71 0.93
N ASP A 36 -1.58 8.56 -0.27
CA ASP A 36 -2.91 7.97 -0.49
C ASP A 36 -2.94 6.51 -0.02
N PHE A 37 -1.84 5.77 -0.22
CA PHE A 37 -1.69 4.43 0.34
C PHE A 37 -1.76 4.44 1.87
N MET A 38 -1.01 5.31 2.54
CA MET A 38 -1.05 5.41 4.00
C MET A 38 -2.42 5.84 4.52
N ASP A 39 -3.09 6.78 3.85
CA ASP A 39 -4.46 7.20 4.21
C ASP A 39 -5.47 6.07 4.04
N THR A 40 -5.28 5.23 3.01
CA THR A 40 -6.06 4.00 2.83
C THR A 40 -5.82 3.02 3.98
N LEU A 41 -4.56 2.79 4.37
CA LEU A 41 -4.24 1.90 5.49
C LEU A 41 -4.76 2.44 6.83
N HIS A 42 -4.75 3.75 7.02
CA HIS A 42 -5.31 4.39 8.20
C HIS A 42 -6.82 4.13 8.30
N LYS A 43 -7.55 4.33 7.21
CA LYS A 43 -8.98 4.02 7.14
C LYS A 43 -9.23 2.53 7.35
N LEU A 44 -8.45 1.66 6.68
CA LEU A 44 -8.55 0.21 6.85
C LEU A 44 -8.36 -0.22 8.31
N ARG A 45 -7.35 0.33 9.00
CA ARG A 45 -7.14 0.07 10.44
C ARG A 45 -8.37 0.43 11.26
N HIS A 46 -8.95 1.60 11.04
CA HIS A 46 -10.16 2.03 11.76
C HIS A 46 -11.37 1.16 11.44
N THR A 47 -11.57 0.78 10.18
CA THR A 47 -12.64 -0.14 9.79
C THR A 47 -12.46 -1.51 10.45
N LEU A 48 -11.24 -2.07 10.49
CA LEU A 48 -10.96 -3.34 11.17
C LEU A 48 -11.19 -3.27 12.68
N LEU A 49 -10.83 -2.17 13.34
CA LEU A 49 -11.16 -1.96 14.76
C LEU A 49 -12.67 -1.87 14.99
N CYS A 50 -13.42 -1.30 14.05
CA CYS A 50 -14.87 -1.30 14.12
C CYS A 50 -15.44 -2.71 13.91
N THR A 51 -14.90 -3.51 12.98
CA THR A 51 -15.43 -4.85 12.71
C THR A 51 -15.30 -5.78 13.92
N THR A 52 -14.30 -5.58 14.80
CA THR A 52 -14.22 -6.33 16.06
C THR A 52 -15.40 -6.04 17.01
N ASN A 53 -16.03 -4.87 16.87
CA ASN A 53 -17.18 -4.43 17.65
C ASN A 53 -18.50 -4.49 16.86
N SER A 54 -18.50 -5.13 15.68
CA SER A 54 -19.69 -5.29 14.85
C SER A 54 -20.71 -6.23 15.48
N CYS A 55 -21.98 -6.08 15.06
CA CYS A 55 -23.06 -7.01 15.38
C CYS A 55 -22.99 -8.32 14.60
N ASP A 56 -22.14 -8.41 13.56
CA ASP A 56 -21.86 -9.67 12.89
C ASP A 56 -20.69 -10.38 13.59
N PRO A 57 -20.90 -11.57 14.18
CA PRO A 57 -19.84 -12.31 14.86
C PRO A 57 -18.72 -12.79 13.93
N ASN A 58 -18.93 -12.76 12.61
CA ASN A 58 -17.96 -13.13 11.60
C ASN A 58 -17.32 -11.93 10.89
N ALA A 59 -17.68 -10.68 11.25
CA ALA A 59 -17.18 -9.46 10.59
C ALA A 59 -15.65 -9.43 10.45
N ALA A 60 -14.95 -9.79 11.52
CA ALA A 60 -13.49 -9.85 11.56
C ALA A 60 -12.90 -10.95 10.64
N LEU A 61 -13.60 -12.07 10.46
CA LEU A 61 -13.16 -13.18 9.61
C LEU A 61 -13.39 -12.90 8.12
N GLN A 62 -14.43 -12.13 7.79
CA GLN A 62 -14.72 -11.73 6.41
C GLN A 62 -13.57 -10.93 5.79
N TYR A 63 -12.81 -10.20 6.61
CA TYR A 63 -11.60 -9.51 6.17
C TYR A 63 -10.60 -10.45 5.50
N PHE A 64 -10.45 -11.70 5.95
CA PHE A 64 -9.48 -12.63 5.36
C PHE A 64 -9.81 -13.00 3.92
N ALA A 65 -11.09 -13.22 3.63
CA ALA A 65 -11.55 -13.50 2.27
C ALA A 65 -11.40 -12.27 1.36
N ILE A 66 -11.72 -11.08 1.87
CA ILE A 66 -11.53 -9.81 1.14
C ILE A 66 -10.05 -9.58 0.81
N ASN A 67 -9.18 -9.85 1.77
CA ASN A 67 -7.74 -9.65 1.64
C ASN A 67 -7.12 -10.65 0.66
N GLU A 68 -7.60 -11.89 0.63
CA GLU A 68 -7.18 -12.87 -0.39
C GLU A 68 -7.45 -12.35 -1.81
N GLY A 69 -8.63 -11.78 -2.07
CA GLY A 69 -8.93 -11.14 -3.35
C GLY A 69 -7.96 -10.00 -3.69
N ALA A 70 -7.61 -9.18 -2.71
CA ALA A 70 -6.65 -8.08 -2.92
C ALA A 70 -5.23 -8.58 -3.24
N LEU A 71 -4.80 -9.69 -2.64
CA LEU A 71 -3.50 -10.29 -2.95
C LEU A 71 -3.47 -10.86 -4.37
N LEU A 72 -4.57 -11.47 -4.83
CA LEU A 72 -4.70 -11.94 -6.21
C LEU A 72 -4.65 -10.77 -7.21
N ASP A 73 -5.32 -9.66 -6.90
CA ASP A 73 -5.29 -8.42 -7.69
C ASP A 73 -3.83 -7.89 -7.83
N ILE A 74 -2.99 -8.06 -6.80
CA ILE A 74 -1.56 -7.67 -6.83
C ILE A 74 -0.71 -8.69 -7.60
N GLN A 75 -1.05 -9.98 -7.56
CA GLN A 75 -0.28 -11.02 -8.25
C GLN A 75 -0.43 -10.95 -9.77
N GLU A 76 -1.56 -10.46 -10.28
CA GLU A 76 -1.86 -10.42 -11.71
C GLU A 76 -0.82 -9.59 -12.48
N LYS A 77 -0.02 -10.24 -13.32
CA LYS A 77 1.03 -9.58 -14.12
C LYS A 77 0.47 -8.92 -15.37
N THR A 78 0.95 -7.72 -15.65
CA THR A 78 0.71 -7.07 -16.95
C THR A 78 1.62 -7.64 -18.05
N GLU A 79 1.22 -7.46 -19.31
CA GLU A 79 2.02 -7.90 -20.47
C GLU A 79 3.29 -7.06 -20.70
N PHE A 80 3.37 -5.88 -20.08
CA PHE A 80 4.52 -4.98 -20.17
C PHE A 80 5.33 -4.97 -18.87
N PRO A 81 6.64 -4.59 -18.92
CA PRO A 81 7.45 -4.43 -17.72
C PRO A 81 6.85 -3.39 -16.77
N GLU A 82 6.60 -3.79 -15.52
CA GLU A 82 6.05 -2.92 -14.48
C GLU A 82 7.16 -2.05 -13.87
N THR A 83 6.92 -0.74 -13.73
CA THR A 83 7.84 0.17 -13.00
C THR A 83 7.56 0.12 -11.50
N THR A 84 8.47 0.65 -10.69
CA THR A 84 8.28 0.79 -9.23
C THR A 84 7.02 1.59 -8.91
N GLU A 85 6.77 2.69 -9.61
CA GLU A 85 5.57 3.53 -9.41
C GLU A 85 4.29 2.78 -9.81
N PHE A 86 4.35 2.00 -10.89
CA PHE A 86 3.23 1.17 -11.31
C PHE A 86 2.88 0.14 -10.24
N LEU A 87 3.89 -0.57 -9.73
CA LEU A 87 3.71 -1.59 -8.69
C LEU A 87 3.20 -0.99 -7.38
N ALA A 88 3.74 0.17 -6.96
CA ALA A 88 3.22 0.89 -5.80
C ALA A 88 1.75 1.30 -5.97
N LYS A 89 1.38 1.80 -7.16
CA LYS A 89 0.00 2.14 -7.48
C LYS A 89 -0.92 0.91 -7.50
N LYS A 90 -0.45 -0.22 -8.01
CA LYS A 90 -1.17 -1.51 -8.02
C LYS A 90 -1.48 -1.96 -6.58
N VAL A 91 -0.47 -1.95 -5.70
CA VAL A 91 -0.64 -2.25 -4.27
C VAL A 91 -1.62 -1.28 -3.61
N GLY A 92 -1.48 0.03 -3.86
CA GLY A 92 -2.40 1.03 -3.34
C GLY A 92 -3.85 0.84 -3.81
N THR A 93 -4.03 0.48 -5.07
CA THR A 93 -5.36 0.20 -5.65
C THR A 93 -5.99 -1.04 -5.04
N ALA A 94 -5.21 -2.12 -4.85
CA ALA A 94 -5.68 -3.32 -4.19
C ALA A 94 -6.06 -3.07 -2.72
N ALA A 95 -5.29 -2.27 -1.99
CA ALA A 95 -5.62 -1.86 -0.61
C ALA A 95 -6.92 -1.04 -0.55
N ALA A 96 -7.11 -0.10 -1.48
CA ALA A 96 -8.34 0.69 -1.57
C ALA A 96 -9.56 -0.17 -1.96
N GLY A 97 -9.36 -1.15 -2.85
CA GLY A 97 -10.35 -2.15 -3.18
C GLY A 97 -10.74 -3.02 -1.99
N ALA A 98 -9.76 -3.49 -1.20
CA ALA A 98 -9.98 -4.25 0.02
C ALA A 98 -10.81 -3.44 1.05
N LEU A 99 -10.42 -2.18 1.30
CA LEU A 99 -11.19 -1.27 2.16
C LEU A 99 -12.63 -1.10 1.68
N SER A 100 -12.83 -0.91 0.37
CA SER A 100 -14.17 -0.73 -0.20
C SER A 100 -15.04 -1.99 -0.04
N ARG A 101 -14.46 -3.17 -0.27
CA ARG A 101 -15.14 -4.47 -0.07
C ARG A 101 -15.47 -4.69 1.42
N LEU A 102 -14.58 -4.31 2.33
CA LEU A 102 -14.81 -4.42 3.77
C LEU A 102 -15.93 -3.48 4.25
N LEU A 103 -15.95 -2.23 3.79
CA LEU A 103 -17.04 -1.29 4.10
C LEU A 103 -18.37 -1.71 3.48
N ALA A 104 -18.36 -2.43 2.35
CA ALA A 104 -19.58 -3.00 1.78
C ALA A 104 -20.11 -4.17 2.62
N ALA A 105 -19.22 -4.96 3.22
CA ALA A 105 -19.58 -6.04 4.14
C ALA A 105 -20.05 -5.52 5.51
N GLU A 106 -19.38 -4.49 6.02
CA GLU A 106 -19.62 -3.88 7.34
C GLU A 106 -19.94 -2.38 7.21
N PRO A 107 -21.11 -2.01 6.66
CA PRO A 107 -21.44 -0.62 6.33
C PRO A 107 -21.54 0.30 7.55
N ASN A 108 -21.83 -0.25 8.73
CA ASN A 108 -21.83 0.54 9.97
C ASN A 108 -20.43 1.06 10.32
N CYS A 109 -19.38 0.38 9.85
CA CYS A 109 -17.99 0.77 10.07
C CYS A 109 -17.49 1.90 9.16
N ILE A 110 -18.39 2.53 8.39
CA ILE A 110 -18.16 3.87 7.84
C ILE A 110 -17.98 4.87 8.99
N ASP A 111 -18.73 4.71 10.09
CA ASP A 111 -18.43 5.40 11.35
C ASP A 111 -17.43 4.54 12.15
N PRO A 112 -16.16 4.98 12.31
CA PRO A 112 -15.14 4.20 13.00
C PRO A 112 -15.42 4.04 14.50
N ASN A 113 -16.39 4.79 15.07
CA ASN A 113 -16.79 4.68 16.47
C ASN A 113 -18.03 3.79 16.67
N TYR A 114 -18.56 3.20 15.60
CA TYR A 114 -19.69 2.31 15.71
C TYR A 114 -19.38 1.14 16.66
N THR A 115 -20.33 0.85 17.54
CA THR A 115 -20.28 -0.30 18.45
C THR A 115 -21.65 -0.97 18.42
N CYS A 116 -21.68 -2.30 18.34
CA CYS A 116 -22.93 -3.02 18.35
C CYS A 116 -23.74 -2.72 19.63
N PRO A 117 -25.01 -2.29 19.54
CA PRO A 117 -25.84 -2.03 20.72
C PRO A 117 -26.10 -3.26 21.59
N SER A 118 -26.02 -4.45 21.00
CA SER A 118 -26.22 -5.74 21.65
C SER A 118 -24.95 -6.57 21.47
N PRO A 119 -24.07 -6.67 22.49
CA PRO A 119 -22.77 -7.31 22.34
C PRO A 119 -22.91 -8.74 21.83
N THR A 120 -22.28 -9.03 20.70
CA THR A 120 -22.10 -10.40 20.20
C THR A 120 -20.77 -10.94 20.69
N PHE A 121 -20.72 -12.24 20.99
CA PHE A 121 -19.46 -12.89 21.33
C PHE A 121 -18.66 -13.10 20.04
N ASN A 122 -17.65 -12.28 19.83
CA ASN A 122 -16.82 -12.31 18.63
C ASN A 122 -15.47 -12.94 19.00
N ILE A 123 -15.10 -14.06 18.35
CA ILE A 123 -13.74 -14.60 18.46
C ILE A 123 -12.90 -13.90 17.41
N VAL A 124 -12.10 -12.93 17.85
CA VAL A 124 -11.15 -12.24 17.00
C VAL A 124 -9.80 -12.96 17.07
N PRO A 125 -9.23 -13.44 15.95
CA PRO A 125 -7.92 -14.06 15.95
C PRO A 125 -6.82 -13.07 16.36
N ASP A 126 -5.83 -13.54 17.13
CA ASP A 126 -4.68 -12.72 17.57
C ASP A 126 -3.93 -12.12 16.37
N GLU A 127 -3.86 -12.86 15.27
CA GLU A 127 -3.26 -12.41 14.01
C GLU A 127 -3.89 -11.12 13.47
N LEU A 128 -5.19 -10.90 13.72
CA LEU A 128 -5.85 -9.67 13.28
C LEU A 128 -5.38 -8.45 14.10
N TYR A 129 -5.19 -8.62 15.41
CA TYR A 129 -4.64 -7.56 16.26
C TYR A 129 -3.19 -7.26 15.90
N GLU A 130 -2.39 -8.28 15.59
CA GLU A 130 -1.03 -8.10 15.09
C GLU A 130 -1.04 -7.32 13.76
N TYR A 131 -1.93 -7.67 12.84
CA TYR A 131 -2.08 -6.96 11.58
C TYR A 131 -2.44 -5.48 11.79
N ILE A 132 -3.43 -5.19 12.64
CA ILE A 132 -3.83 -3.82 13.02
C ILE A 132 -2.66 -3.03 13.62
N HIS A 133 -1.84 -3.68 14.47
CA HIS A 133 -0.65 -3.07 15.05
C HIS A 133 0.37 -2.67 13.98
N TRP A 134 0.64 -3.54 13.00
CA TRP A 134 1.54 -3.21 11.89
C TRP A 134 1.01 -2.10 11.00
N LEU A 135 -0.31 -2.05 10.75
CA LEU A 135 -0.93 -0.92 10.03
C LEU A 135 -0.70 0.41 10.77
N GLU A 136 -0.84 0.43 12.10
CA GLU A 136 -0.56 1.61 12.91
C GLU A 136 0.89 2.07 12.78
N ALA A 137 1.84 1.13 12.83
CA ALA A 137 3.26 1.42 12.65
C ALA A 137 3.55 2.07 11.29
N ILE A 138 2.93 1.56 10.20
CA ILE A 138 3.07 2.15 8.86
C ILE A 138 2.50 3.57 8.83
N VAL A 139 1.27 3.76 9.32
CA VAL A 139 0.58 5.06 9.29
C VAL A 139 1.31 6.11 10.14
N SER A 140 1.92 5.70 11.26
CA SER A 140 2.70 6.61 12.11
C SER A 140 3.91 7.21 11.40
N ALA A 141 4.44 6.54 10.37
CA ALA A 141 5.56 7.01 9.56
C ALA A 141 5.17 8.04 8.50
N LYS A 142 3.87 8.39 8.36
CA LYS A 142 3.39 9.34 7.34
C LYS A 142 4.12 10.68 7.35
N ASN A 143 4.44 11.20 8.54
CA ASN A 143 5.13 12.48 8.69
C ASN A 143 6.60 12.45 8.23
N CYS A 144 7.15 11.26 7.99
CA CYS A 144 8.52 11.07 7.51
C CYS A 144 8.61 11.06 5.98
N ILE A 145 7.47 11.15 5.27
CA ILE A 145 7.43 11.28 3.81
C ILE A 145 7.55 12.75 3.42
N THR A 146 8.79 13.16 3.17
CA THR A 146 9.17 14.48 2.69
C THR A 146 9.49 14.44 1.19
N PRO A 147 9.66 15.58 0.51
CA PRO A 147 10.12 15.59 -0.89
C PRO A 147 11.42 14.80 -1.11
N GLU A 148 12.30 14.74 -0.10
CA GLU A 148 13.57 14.03 -0.15
C GLU A 148 13.43 12.51 0.02
N THR A 149 12.39 12.03 0.71
CA THR A 149 12.16 10.60 1.00
C THR A 149 11.03 9.98 0.19
N GLN A 150 10.34 10.75 -0.66
CA GLN A 150 9.15 10.30 -1.38
C GLN A 150 9.42 9.13 -2.36
N GLU A 151 10.58 9.12 -3.03
CA GLU A 151 10.94 8.03 -3.96
C GLU A 151 11.20 6.74 -3.20
N ASP A 152 11.89 6.83 -2.06
CA ASP A 152 12.10 5.69 -1.17
C ASP A 152 10.77 5.18 -0.59
N ALA A 153 9.87 6.08 -0.20
CA ALA A 153 8.53 5.71 0.28
C ALA A 153 7.77 4.88 -0.76
N ILE A 154 7.83 5.25 -2.03
CA ILE A 154 7.21 4.47 -3.12
C ILE A 154 7.93 3.16 -3.35
N ALA A 155 9.26 3.14 -3.29
CA ALA A 155 10.02 1.90 -3.40
C ALA A 155 9.65 0.91 -2.29
N VAL A 156 9.37 1.40 -1.07
CA VAL A 156 8.84 0.58 0.04
C VAL A 156 7.45 0.04 -0.27
N VAL A 157 6.51 0.86 -0.79
CA VAL A 157 5.20 0.33 -1.21
C VAL A 157 5.36 -0.73 -2.31
N ALA A 158 6.18 -0.45 -3.32
CA ALA A 158 6.41 -1.36 -4.44
C ALA A 158 7.06 -2.68 -4.01
N SER A 159 7.97 -2.66 -3.01
CA SER A 159 8.62 -3.88 -2.53
C SER A 159 7.63 -4.90 -1.96
N SER A 160 6.53 -4.43 -1.37
CA SER A 160 5.45 -5.32 -0.92
C SER A 160 4.73 -6.02 -2.07
N GLY A 161 4.53 -5.34 -3.20
CA GLY A 161 3.99 -5.95 -4.41
C GLY A 161 4.91 -7.05 -4.95
N ASN A 162 6.21 -6.78 -5.01
CA ASN A 162 7.20 -7.77 -5.43
C ASN A 162 7.21 -8.99 -4.50
N TYR A 163 7.11 -8.77 -3.19
CA TYR A 163 7.04 -9.85 -2.21
C TYR A 163 5.79 -10.71 -2.46
N ILE A 164 4.61 -10.09 -2.63
CA ILE A 164 3.36 -10.80 -2.88
C ILE A 164 3.47 -11.68 -4.12
N GLU A 165 3.99 -11.14 -5.22
CA GLU A 165 4.13 -11.87 -6.47
C GLU A 165 5.05 -13.10 -6.35
N GLN A 166 6.06 -13.03 -5.48
CA GLN A 166 7.03 -14.11 -5.27
C GLN A 166 6.58 -15.15 -4.24
N HIS A 167 5.79 -14.74 -3.25
CA HIS A 167 5.55 -15.53 -2.03
C HIS A 167 4.07 -15.82 -1.73
N LEU A 168 3.14 -15.49 -2.63
CA LEU A 168 1.70 -15.65 -2.35
C LEU A 168 1.31 -17.10 -1.98
N GLN A 169 2.01 -18.09 -2.53
CA GLN A 169 1.65 -19.51 -2.39
C GLN A 169 2.30 -20.19 -1.18
N ASP A 170 3.02 -19.46 -0.33
CA ASP A 170 3.84 -20.05 0.75
C ASP A 170 3.02 -20.60 1.94
N THR A 171 1.75 -20.20 2.07
CA THR A 171 0.83 -20.71 3.11
C THR A 171 -0.61 -20.69 2.62
N GLU A 172 -1.50 -21.56 3.11
CA GLU A 172 -2.93 -21.53 2.77
C GLU A 172 -3.73 -20.50 3.58
N ASN A 173 -3.19 -20.00 4.69
CA ASN A 173 -3.88 -19.06 5.56
C ASN A 173 -3.66 -17.60 5.05
N PRO A 174 -4.72 -16.88 4.62
CA PRO A 174 -4.57 -15.54 4.04
C PRO A 174 -3.90 -14.54 4.98
N ILE A 175 -4.21 -14.53 6.28
CA ILE A 175 -3.57 -13.56 7.19
C ILE A 175 -2.11 -13.89 7.45
N LYS A 176 -1.74 -15.18 7.47
CA LYS A 176 -0.33 -15.60 7.57
C LYS A 176 0.48 -15.23 6.32
N ARG A 177 -0.14 -15.09 5.15
CA ARG A 177 0.52 -14.53 3.95
C ARG A 177 0.83 -13.05 4.13
N VAL A 178 -0.09 -12.30 4.73
CA VAL A 178 -0.01 -10.83 4.76
C VAL A 178 0.79 -10.28 5.93
N LEU A 179 0.81 -10.95 7.09
CA LEU A 179 1.56 -10.49 8.26
C LEU A 179 3.05 -10.21 7.97
N PRO A 180 3.82 -11.09 7.28
CA PRO A 180 5.21 -10.80 6.92
C PRO A 180 5.34 -9.55 6.05
N ILE A 181 4.40 -9.35 5.12
CA ILE A 181 4.40 -8.21 4.19
C ILE A 181 4.19 -6.91 4.95
N VAL A 182 3.18 -6.83 5.82
CA VAL A 182 2.93 -5.59 6.58
C VAL A 182 3.98 -5.33 7.64
N SER A 183 4.57 -6.37 8.23
CA SER A 183 5.70 -6.21 9.14
C SER A 183 6.93 -5.66 8.43
N ASP A 184 7.25 -6.14 7.22
CA ASP A 184 8.36 -5.62 6.43
C ASP A 184 8.11 -4.17 5.97
N LEU A 185 6.90 -3.87 5.48
CA LEU A 185 6.48 -2.51 5.16
C LEU A 185 6.67 -1.56 6.36
N ALA A 186 6.17 -1.95 7.54
CA ALA A 186 6.31 -1.15 8.75
C ALA A 186 7.77 -0.86 9.08
N LYS A 187 8.62 -1.89 9.07
CA LYS A 187 10.06 -1.75 9.33
C LYS A 187 10.74 -0.81 8.33
N ASN A 188 10.39 -0.92 7.05
CA ASN A 188 11.01 -0.10 6.01
C ASN A 188 10.52 1.35 6.04
N PHE A 189 9.25 1.59 6.35
CA PHE A 189 8.75 2.95 6.59
C PHE A 189 9.38 3.60 7.83
N GLN A 190 9.56 2.85 8.92
CA GLN A 190 10.26 3.34 10.12
C GLN A 190 11.72 3.73 9.83
N LYS A 191 12.40 3.03 8.91
CA LYS A 191 13.75 3.42 8.48
C LYS A 191 13.77 4.79 7.78
N LEU A 192 12.69 5.21 7.12
CA LEU A 192 12.60 6.55 6.53
C LEU A 192 12.56 7.63 7.61
N CYS A 193 11.93 7.35 8.76
CA CYS A 193 11.87 8.26 9.91
C CYS A 193 13.20 8.40 10.66
N ALA A 194 14.11 7.44 10.50
CA ALA A 194 15.39 7.41 11.21
C ALA A 194 16.53 8.14 10.47
N ARG A 195 16.22 8.77 9.33
CA ARG A 195 17.17 9.54 8.51
C ARG A 195 17.11 11.03 8.84
#